data_AF-A0A941XGZ4-F1
#
_entry.id   AF-A0A941XGZ4-F1
#
_cell.length_a   1.000
_cell.length_b   1.000
_cell.length_c   1.000
_cell.angle_alpha   90.00
_cell.angle_beta   90.00
_cell.angle_gamma   90.00
#
_symmetry.space_group_name_H-M   'P 1'
#
loop_
_entity.id
_entity.type
_entity.pdbx_description
1 polymer ?
#
loop_
_entity_poly.entity_id
_entity_poly.type
_entity_poly.pdbx_seq_one_letter_code
_entity_poly.pdbx_strand_id
1 'polypeptide(L)'
;MSKLTLFLLCLFCSCCGNEFRLHIHVKNLPEKSNPLLLRIYNGNTYVLDSLPSRQKDLLSFQIPASTHTGMFRLILNPSSGSLHTGEPTKTLDILFNKAAIDLSVDYNDPSNSIQVLQSPENKIYFDFQKKDQYLLHRIASLEQIIGQYPVRDEFYHSSLQAYENCQLEREKYIDSLVCLYPGTLAARIILQQKQPFIPAPSTKQERDSIYKNHYLDHIDFKDTTLLYTNVYTDRLFQYLRFFLDPHSSLPENETLAIQALEKIIPQISENEQVRSALLKFLTAGFKSMKMNGVLVYLSNSYTGQCGGSINLIEERLHGYEKMIPGYKIPPLLVTDIQDQPIDIESELSPYTLLLFWQTSCTHCKTLLSALSSLRKEGVFTPVKVIGISIDEEKENWIEFSRNFPMDWINTFAGGGFYGPAASRFNLFATPSLFLLDENHCILSKPTTLEELKRDIEDLK
;
A
#
# COMPACT_ATOMS: atom_id res chain seq x y z
N MET A 1 -35.37 10.84 78.93
CA MET A 1 -36.03 11.28 77.69
C MET A 1 -34.95 11.70 76.69
N SER A 2 -35.04 11.13 75.48
CA SER A 2 -34.36 11.45 74.20
C SER A 2 -32.83 11.62 74.14
N LYS A 3 -32.15 10.60 73.62
CA LYS A 3 -30.84 10.69 72.95
C LYS A 3 -31.08 11.06 71.49
N LEU A 4 -30.46 12.14 71.02
CA LEU A 4 -30.52 12.60 69.63
C LEU A 4 -29.39 11.93 68.83
N THR A 5 -29.74 11.00 67.95
CA THR A 5 -28.81 10.30 67.06
C THR A 5 -28.62 11.14 65.79
N LEU A 6 -27.41 11.65 65.58
CA LEU A 6 -27.01 12.38 64.37
C LEU A 6 -26.67 11.36 63.27
N PHE A 7 -27.55 11.21 62.27
CA PHE A 7 -27.29 10.37 61.10
C PHE A 7 -26.57 11.21 60.04
N LEU A 8 -25.27 10.98 59.88
CA LEU A 8 -24.46 11.57 58.82
C LEU A 8 -24.79 10.84 57.51
N LEU A 9 -25.64 11.44 56.68
CA LEU A 9 -25.98 10.91 55.36
C LEU A 9 -24.80 11.19 54.41
N CYS A 10 -23.89 10.23 54.27
CA CYS A 10 -22.90 10.24 53.20
C CYS A 10 -23.62 10.15 51.85
N LEU A 11 -23.85 11.29 51.22
CA LEU A 11 -24.14 11.39 49.79
C LEU A 11 -22.91 10.86 49.04
N PHE A 12 -22.94 9.56 48.71
CA PHE A 12 -22.16 9.04 47.60
C PHE A 12 -22.65 9.75 46.34
N CYS A 13 -21.93 10.81 45.96
CA CYS A 13 -22.01 11.40 44.64
C CYS A 13 -21.42 10.36 43.67
N SER A 14 -22.25 9.41 43.24
CA SER A 14 -21.95 8.55 42.11
C SER A 14 -21.78 9.48 40.91
N CYS A 15 -20.53 9.71 40.54
CA CYS A 15 -20.17 10.37 39.29
C CYS A 15 -20.59 9.41 38.16
N CYS A 16 -21.88 9.43 37.80
CA CYS A 16 -22.36 8.80 36.58
C CYS A 16 -21.74 9.58 35.41
N GLY A 17 -20.57 9.14 34.96
CA GLY A 17 -20.11 9.51 33.63
C GLY A 17 -21.16 9.05 32.64
N ASN A 18 -21.81 9.97 31.94
CA ASN A 18 -22.77 9.62 30.90
C ASN A 18 -22.05 8.80 29.82
N GLU A 19 -22.27 7.49 29.80
CA GLU A 19 -21.84 6.62 28.71
C GLU A 19 -22.74 6.85 27.49
N PHE A 20 -22.14 6.87 26.30
CA PHE A 20 -22.90 6.93 25.05
C PHE A 20 -23.34 5.52 24.65
N ARG A 21 -24.39 5.44 23.83
CA ARG A 21 -24.91 4.16 23.33
C ARG A 21 -25.04 4.17 21.82
N LEU A 22 -24.69 3.04 21.23
CA LEU A 22 -25.03 2.68 19.85
C LEU A 22 -26.10 1.59 19.92
N HIS A 23 -27.29 1.92 19.41
CA HIS A 23 -28.36 0.97 19.15
C HIS A 23 -28.34 0.60 17.67
N ILE A 24 -28.44 -0.70 17.39
CA ILE A 24 -28.61 -1.17 16.02
C ILE A 24 -29.58 -2.34 15.96
N HIS A 25 -30.60 -2.20 15.13
CA HIS A 25 -31.56 -3.22 14.77
C HIS A 25 -31.02 -4.03 13.59
N VAL A 26 -30.62 -5.28 13.80
CA VAL A 26 -30.05 -6.16 12.79
C VAL A 26 -31.03 -7.27 12.46
N LYS A 27 -31.77 -7.10 11.36
CA LYS A 27 -32.69 -8.14 10.86
C LYS A 27 -31.88 -9.32 10.34
N ASN A 28 -32.41 -10.53 10.51
CA ASN A 28 -31.79 -11.78 10.04
C ASN A 28 -30.40 -12.07 10.65
N LEU A 29 -30.09 -11.52 11.83
CA LEU A 29 -28.84 -11.77 12.52
C LEU A 29 -28.78 -13.23 13.03
N PRO A 30 -27.80 -14.05 12.60
CA PRO A 30 -27.69 -15.43 13.08
C PRO A 30 -27.58 -15.51 14.61
N GLU A 31 -28.17 -16.52 15.25
CA GLU A 31 -28.09 -16.65 16.71
C GLU A 31 -26.66 -16.78 17.24
N LYS A 32 -25.79 -17.45 16.48
CA LYS A 32 -24.37 -17.68 16.84
C LYS A 32 -23.44 -16.52 16.47
N SER A 33 -23.95 -15.43 15.89
CA SER A 33 -23.12 -14.26 15.59
C SER A 33 -22.62 -13.64 16.88
N ASN A 34 -21.37 -13.16 16.88
CA ASN A 34 -20.77 -12.41 18.00
C ASN A 34 -20.41 -10.99 17.55
N PRO A 35 -21.38 -10.08 17.42
CA PRO A 35 -21.11 -8.73 16.96
C PRO A 35 -20.16 -7.99 17.91
N LEU A 36 -19.31 -7.13 17.36
CA LEU A 36 -18.34 -6.36 18.12
C LEU A 36 -18.18 -4.96 17.53
N LEU A 37 -17.94 -3.98 18.41
CA LEU A 37 -17.70 -2.59 18.07
C LEU A 37 -16.23 -2.25 18.29
N LEU A 38 -15.59 -1.73 17.25
CA LEU A 38 -14.21 -1.28 17.28
C LEU A 38 -14.15 0.24 17.10
N ARG A 39 -13.23 0.91 17.78
CA ARG A 39 -12.79 2.25 17.38
C ARG A 39 -11.64 2.15 16.40
N ILE A 40 -11.56 3.11 15.48
CA ILE A 40 -10.44 3.24 14.56
C ILE A 40 -9.45 4.28 15.12
N TYR A 41 -8.16 3.98 15.03
CA TYR A 41 -7.10 4.96 15.18
C TYR A 41 -5.94 4.60 14.25
N ASN A 42 -5.66 5.50 13.31
CA ASN A 42 -4.55 5.42 12.36
C ASN A 42 -4.55 4.09 11.58
N GLY A 43 -5.73 3.73 11.02
CA GLY A 43 -5.95 2.47 10.28
C GLY A 43 -6.06 1.21 11.15
N ASN A 44 -5.58 1.26 12.40
CA ASN A 44 -5.73 0.15 13.34
C ASN A 44 -7.09 0.21 14.04
N THR A 45 -7.59 -0.96 14.43
CA THR A 45 -8.84 -1.10 15.17
C THR A 45 -8.59 -1.55 16.61
N TYR A 46 -9.39 -1.04 17.53
CA TYR A 46 -9.30 -1.37 18.96
C TYR A 46 -10.69 -1.68 19.48
N VAL A 47 -10.83 -2.78 20.22
CA VAL A 47 -12.13 -3.18 20.78
C VAL A 47 -12.66 -2.09 21.71
N LEU A 48 -13.89 -1.64 21.46
CA LEU A 48 -14.67 -0.81 22.36
C LEU A 48 -15.61 -1.69 23.20
N ASP A 49 -16.35 -2.56 22.52
CA ASP A 49 -17.33 -3.45 23.15
C ASP A 49 -17.43 -4.74 22.33
N SER A 50 -17.17 -5.88 22.97
CA SER A 50 -17.24 -7.21 22.38
C SER A 50 -18.42 -8.05 22.90
N LEU A 51 -19.22 -7.50 23.81
CA LEU A 51 -20.34 -8.19 24.46
C LEU A 51 -21.58 -7.29 24.49
N PRO A 52 -22.14 -6.92 23.31
CA PRO A 52 -23.31 -6.07 23.25
C PRO A 52 -24.51 -6.72 23.97
N SER A 53 -25.32 -5.90 24.61
CA SER A 53 -26.63 -6.34 25.08
C SER A 53 -27.51 -6.69 23.88
N ARG A 54 -28.03 -7.92 23.85
CA ARG A 54 -28.85 -8.45 22.75
C ARG A 54 -30.29 -8.70 23.19
N GLN A 55 -31.24 -8.14 22.46
CA GLN A 55 -32.68 -8.38 22.63
C GLN A 55 -33.32 -8.61 21.25
N LYS A 56 -33.50 -9.88 20.87
CA LYS A 56 -33.92 -10.29 19.51
C LYS A 56 -32.98 -9.68 18.44
N ASP A 57 -33.50 -8.75 17.65
CA ASP A 57 -32.79 -8.06 16.56
C ASP A 57 -32.06 -6.80 17.05
N LEU A 58 -32.33 -6.32 18.27
CA LEU A 58 -31.67 -5.14 18.82
C LEU A 58 -30.35 -5.51 19.49
N LEU A 59 -29.27 -4.90 19.01
CA LEU A 59 -27.98 -4.86 19.66
C LEU A 59 -27.77 -3.48 20.29
N SER A 60 -27.22 -3.46 21.50
CA SER A 60 -26.87 -2.23 22.20
C SER A 60 -25.43 -2.30 22.69
N PHE A 61 -24.59 -1.40 22.18
CA PHE A 61 -23.18 -1.30 22.54
C PHE A 61 -22.95 -0.11 23.48
N GLN A 62 -22.07 -0.30 24.45
CA GLN A 62 -21.62 0.75 25.36
C GLN A 62 -20.40 1.48 24.79
N ILE A 63 -20.43 2.81 24.85
CA ILE A 63 -19.32 3.65 24.40
C ILE A 63 -18.86 4.50 25.59
N PRO A 64 -17.61 4.29 26.07
CA PRO A 64 -17.06 5.08 27.17
C PRO A 64 -17.07 6.57 26.86
N ALA A 65 -17.38 7.40 27.86
CA ALA A 65 -17.43 8.87 27.71
C ALA A 65 -16.10 9.50 27.26
N SER A 66 -14.97 8.83 27.54
CA SER A 66 -13.63 9.22 27.13
C SER A 66 -13.30 8.92 25.65
N THR A 67 -14.23 8.30 24.92
CA THR A 67 -14.01 7.95 23.51
C THR A 67 -13.95 9.22 22.65
N HIS A 68 -12.94 9.28 21.78
CA HIS A 68 -12.74 10.41 20.88
C HIS A 68 -13.78 10.42 19.77
N THR A 69 -14.14 11.62 19.29
CA THR A 69 -14.89 11.80 18.04
C THR A 69 -14.10 11.17 16.89
N GLY A 70 -14.77 10.41 16.03
CA GLY A 70 -14.14 9.65 14.97
C GLY A 70 -15.07 8.63 14.35
N MET A 71 -14.53 7.49 13.94
CA MET A 71 -15.26 6.43 13.26
C MET A 71 -15.10 5.11 14.02
N PHE A 72 -16.21 4.37 14.10
CA PHE A 72 -16.26 3.03 14.63
C PHE A 72 -16.47 2.02 13.51
N ARG A 73 -15.90 0.83 13.67
CA ARG A 73 -16.18 -0.33 12.82
C ARG A 73 -17.01 -1.33 13.61
N LEU A 74 -18.26 -1.49 13.20
CA LEU A 74 -19.13 -2.55 13.66
C LEU A 74 -18.87 -3.80 12.82
N ILE A 75 -18.55 -4.92 13.45
CA ILE A 75 -18.45 -6.23 12.79
C ILE A 75 -19.63 -7.07 13.26
N LEU A 76 -20.44 -7.58 12.33
CA LEU A 76 -21.65 -8.37 12.65
C LEU A 76 -21.34 -9.87 12.82
N ASN A 77 -20.40 -10.39 12.03
CA ASN A 77 -19.93 -11.77 12.08
C ASN A 77 -18.38 -11.76 12.08
N PRO A 78 -17.72 -11.68 13.26
CA PRO A 78 -16.28 -11.89 13.28
C PRO A 78 -15.98 -13.29 12.76
N SER A 79 -15.33 -13.36 11.60
CA SER A 79 -14.74 -14.61 11.17
C SER A 79 -13.59 -14.91 12.12
N SER A 80 -13.76 -15.90 12.99
CA SER A 80 -12.60 -16.60 13.57
C SER A 80 -11.80 -17.11 12.38
N GLY A 81 -10.50 -16.82 12.29
CA GLY A 81 -9.61 -17.21 11.18
C GLY A 81 -9.45 -18.73 10.95
N SER A 82 -10.54 -19.47 10.94
CA SER A 82 -10.66 -20.87 10.58
C SER A 82 -11.34 -20.92 9.21
N LEU A 83 -10.66 -21.61 8.29
CA LEU A 83 -10.98 -21.87 6.88
C LEU A 83 -12.31 -22.64 6.65
N HIS A 84 -13.31 -22.54 7.55
CA HIS A 84 -14.43 -23.49 7.60
C HIS A 84 -15.83 -22.90 7.48
N THR A 85 -16.01 -21.57 7.32
CA THR A 85 -17.36 -21.01 7.05
C THR A 85 -17.49 -20.14 5.80
N GLY A 86 -16.40 -19.75 5.13
CA GLY A 86 -16.43 -19.14 3.79
C GLY A 86 -17.15 -17.78 3.63
N GLU A 87 -17.91 -17.32 4.62
CA GLU A 87 -18.61 -16.03 4.54
C GLU A 87 -17.66 -14.86 4.82
N PRO A 88 -17.67 -13.81 3.98
CA PRO A 88 -16.90 -12.60 4.24
C PRO A 88 -17.38 -11.92 5.53
N THR A 89 -16.44 -11.33 6.26
CA THR A 89 -16.74 -10.49 7.42
C THR A 89 -17.61 -9.32 6.97
N LYS A 90 -18.79 -9.17 7.57
CA LYS A 90 -19.74 -8.10 7.32
C LYS A 90 -19.47 -6.97 8.30
N THR A 91 -19.10 -5.81 7.77
CA THR A 91 -18.70 -4.65 8.57
C THR A 91 -19.43 -3.39 8.14
N LEU A 92 -19.64 -2.48 9.09
CA LEU A 92 -20.16 -1.13 8.86
C LEU A 92 -19.29 -0.12 9.58
N ASP A 93 -18.89 0.93 8.87
CA ASP A 93 -18.16 2.04 9.43
C ASP A 93 -19.14 3.17 9.77
N ILE A 94 -19.15 3.60 11.04
CA ILE A 94 -20.16 4.47 11.64
C ILE A 94 -19.46 5.68 12.25
N LEU A 95 -19.96 6.88 11.98
CA LEU A 95 -19.45 8.11 12.58
C LEU A 95 -19.89 8.24 14.04
N PHE A 96 -18.98 8.67 14.89
CA PHE A 96 -19.24 8.98 16.28
C PHE A 96 -18.78 10.39 16.61
N ASN A 97 -19.73 11.24 17.00
CA ASN A 97 -19.54 12.65 17.34
C ASN A 97 -20.07 12.98 18.75
N LYS A 98 -20.04 11.99 19.67
CA LYS A 98 -20.60 12.12 21.04
C LYS A 98 -22.11 12.36 21.07
N ALA A 99 -22.84 11.83 20.09
CA ALA A 99 -24.30 11.79 20.08
C ALA A 99 -24.81 10.34 20.14
N ALA A 100 -26.09 10.18 20.47
CA ALA A 100 -26.78 8.90 20.37
C ALA A 100 -26.83 8.44 18.91
N ILE A 101 -26.65 7.13 18.70
CA ILE A 101 -26.71 6.51 17.38
C ILE A 101 -27.73 5.38 17.43
N ASP A 102 -28.72 5.43 16.54
CA ASP A 102 -29.72 4.39 16.32
C ASP A 102 -29.83 4.09 14.81
N LEU A 103 -29.63 2.81 14.45
CA LEU A 103 -29.53 2.33 13.08
C LEU A 103 -30.39 1.07 12.89
N SER A 104 -30.80 0.80 11.66
CA SER A 104 -31.42 -0.47 11.26
C SER A 104 -30.77 -1.00 10.00
N VAL A 105 -30.46 -2.30 9.96
CA VAL A 105 -29.80 -2.98 8.83
C VAL A 105 -30.36 -4.39 8.66
N ASP A 106 -30.21 -4.95 7.46
CA ASP A 106 -30.35 -6.38 7.19
C ASP A 106 -28.97 -7.04 7.22
N TYR A 107 -28.81 -8.10 8.00
CA TYR A 107 -27.56 -8.88 8.07
C TYR A 107 -27.11 -9.38 6.70
N ASN A 108 -28.02 -9.71 5.80
CA ASN A 108 -27.65 -10.27 4.50
C ASN A 108 -27.02 -9.22 3.59
N ASP A 109 -27.42 -7.95 3.71
CA ASP A 109 -26.90 -6.84 2.90
C ASP A 109 -26.75 -5.54 3.72
N PRO A 110 -25.81 -5.48 4.69
CA PRO A 110 -25.78 -4.37 5.65
C PRO A 110 -25.51 -3.01 4.99
N SER A 111 -24.63 -2.97 3.99
CA SER A 111 -24.22 -1.73 3.34
C SER A 111 -25.34 -1.06 2.53
N ASN A 112 -26.18 -1.83 1.83
CA ASN A 112 -27.27 -1.25 1.04
C ASN A 112 -28.58 -1.10 1.82
N SER A 113 -28.77 -1.88 2.89
CA SER A 113 -30.01 -1.89 3.69
C SER A 113 -30.00 -0.92 4.87
N ILE A 114 -28.88 -0.23 5.12
CA ILE A 114 -28.75 0.67 6.26
C ILE A 114 -29.78 1.79 6.24
N GLN A 115 -30.41 1.99 7.39
CA GLN A 115 -31.35 3.07 7.68
C GLN A 115 -30.92 3.74 8.98
N VAL A 116 -30.78 5.07 8.93
CA VAL A 116 -30.42 5.87 10.09
C VAL A 116 -31.70 6.32 10.79
N LEU A 117 -31.98 5.75 11.97
CA LEU A 117 -33.15 6.08 12.77
C LEU A 117 -32.90 7.34 13.62
N GLN A 118 -31.70 7.45 14.20
CA GLN A 118 -31.24 8.61 14.95
C GLN A 118 -29.73 8.74 14.82
N SER A 119 -29.24 9.66 13.97
CA SER A 119 -27.87 10.20 13.97
C SER A 119 -27.69 11.11 12.74
N PRO A 120 -27.79 12.45 12.88
CA PRO A 120 -27.76 13.34 11.72
C PRO A 120 -26.51 13.19 10.84
N GLU A 121 -25.33 13.06 11.45
CA GLU A 121 -24.07 12.92 10.71
C GLU A 121 -23.93 11.57 10.00
N ASN A 122 -24.38 10.47 10.61
CA ASN A 122 -24.41 9.18 9.91
C ASN A 122 -25.40 9.21 8.75
N LYS A 123 -26.53 9.92 8.88
CA LYS A 123 -27.46 10.08 7.76
C LYS A 123 -26.77 10.76 6.57
N ILE A 124 -26.07 11.88 6.81
CA ILE A 124 -25.30 12.59 5.78
C ILE A 124 -24.24 11.66 5.17
N TYR A 125 -23.51 10.93 6.01
CA TYR A 125 -22.43 10.05 5.58
C TYR A 125 -22.91 8.88 4.72
N PHE A 126 -23.92 8.13 5.15
CA PHE A 126 -24.44 6.98 4.39
C PHE A 126 -25.17 7.43 3.11
N ASP A 127 -25.90 8.55 3.14
CA ASP A 127 -26.50 9.13 1.93
C ASP A 127 -25.41 9.50 0.91
N PHE A 128 -24.32 10.13 1.39
CA PHE A 128 -23.15 10.44 0.57
C PHE A 128 -22.52 9.17 -0.01
N GLN A 129 -22.17 8.18 0.82
CA GLN A 129 -21.52 6.96 0.37
C GLN A 129 -22.30 6.26 -0.74
N LYS A 130 -23.63 6.16 -0.59
CA LYS A 130 -24.51 5.54 -1.59
C LYS A 130 -24.46 6.28 -2.93
N LYS A 131 -24.57 7.61 -2.91
CA LYS A 131 -24.52 8.41 -4.15
C LYS A 131 -23.11 8.47 -4.74
N ASP A 132 -22.08 8.54 -3.90
CA ASP A 132 -20.68 8.58 -4.32
C ASP A 132 -20.27 7.28 -5.04
N GLN A 133 -20.64 6.13 -4.48
CA GLN A 133 -20.42 4.83 -5.10
C GLN A 133 -21.07 4.74 -6.49
N TYR A 134 -22.31 5.22 -6.62
CA TYR A 134 -23.02 5.25 -7.90
C TYR A 134 -22.29 6.14 -8.93
N LEU A 135 -21.85 7.33 -8.53
CA LEU A 135 -21.13 8.25 -9.42
C LEU A 135 -19.75 7.70 -9.82
N LEU A 136 -18.98 7.16 -8.87
CA LEU A 136 -17.68 6.57 -9.15
C LEU A 136 -17.78 5.35 -10.10
N HIS A 137 -18.79 4.50 -9.91
CA HIS A 137 -19.04 3.38 -10.83
C HIS A 137 -19.36 3.88 -12.25
N ARG A 138 -20.16 4.94 -12.38
CA ARG A 138 -20.47 5.57 -13.67
C ARG A 138 -19.23 6.17 -14.32
N ILE A 139 -18.41 6.91 -13.56
CA ILE A 139 -17.15 7.49 -14.04
C ILE A 139 -16.22 6.38 -14.56
N ALA A 140 -16.01 5.31 -13.79
CA ALA A 140 -15.17 4.19 -14.19
C ALA A 140 -15.70 3.47 -15.45
N SER A 141 -17.01 3.27 -15.55
CA SER A 141 -17.65 2.65 -16.72
C SER A 141 -17.50 3.51 -17.98
N LEU A 142 -17.68 4.84 -17.85
CA LEU A 142 -17.51 5.79 -18.95
C LEU A 142 -16.05 5.89 -19.38
N GLU A 143 -15.10 5.85 -18.44
CA GLU A 143 -13.67 5.83 -18.76
C GLU A 143 -13.29 4.61 -19.60
N GLN A 144 -13.83 3.43 -19.27
CA GLN A 144 -13.62 2.21 -20.05
C GLN A 144 -14.17 2.35 -21.48
N ILE A 145 -15.37 2.93 -21.64
CA ILE A 145 -15.97 3.18 -22.95
C ILE A 145 -15.10 4.15 -23.77
N ILE A 146 -14.71 5.28 -23.19
CA ILE A 146 -13.88 6.30 -23.87
C ILE A 146 -12.54 5.70 -24.32
N GLY A 147 -11.95 4.79 -23.54
CA GLY A 147 -10.69 4.12 -23.90
C GLY A 147 -10.79 3.09 -25.02
N GLN A 148 -12.00 2.63 -25.38
CA GLN A 148 -12.21 1.53 -26.34
C GLN A 148 -12.88 1.97 -27.65
N TYR A 149 -13.63 3.08 -27.65
CA TYR A 149 -14.40 3.52 -28.81
C TYR A 149 -13.61 4.46 -29.74
N PRO A 150 -13.81 4.38 -31.07
CA PRO A 150 -13.14 5.28 -32.02
C PRO A 150 -13.54 6.75 -31.81
N VAL A 151 -12.56 7.65 -31.83
CA VAL A 151 -12.75 9.10 -31.62
C VAL A 151 -13.75 9.73 -32.60
N ARG A 152 -13.92 9.15 -33.80
CA ARG A 152 -14.83 9.66 -34.83
C ARG A 152 -16.29 9.28 -34.61
N ASP A 153 -16.58 8.44 -33.61
CA ASP A 153 -17.93 7.96 -33.32
C ASP A 153 -18.71 9.01 -32.50
N GLU A 154 -19.99 9.23 -32.82
CA GLU A 154 -20.87 10.10 -32.05
C GLU A 154 -21.06 9.60 -30.61
N PHE A 155 -21.04 8.28 -30.42
CA PHE A 155 -21.11 7.66 -29.11
C PHE A 155 -19.88 7.97 -28.25
N TYR A 156 -18.70 8.11 -28.86
CA TYR A 156 -17.49 8.53 -28.17
C TYR A 156 -17.66 9.95 -27.60
N HIS A 157 -18.11 10.90 -28.42
CA HIS A 157 -18.32 12.29 -27.99
C HIS A 157 -19.41 12.41 -26.91
N SER A 158 -20.50 11.65 -27.05
CA SER A 158 -21.57 11.61 -26.04
C SER A 158 -21.07 11.03 -24.71
N SER A 159 -20.24 9.98 -24.76
CA SER A 159 -19.64 9.38 -23.57
C SER A 159 -18.63 10.31 -22.89
N LEU A 160 -17.87 11.07 -23.68
CA LEU A 160 -16.94 12.08 -23.19
C LEU A 160 -17.64 13.17 -22.38
N GLN A 161 -18.73 13.72 -22.94
CA GLN A 161 -19.54 14.72 -22.26
C GLN A 161 -20.20 14.16 -20.99
N ALA A 162 -20.69 12.92 -21.04
CA ALA A 162 -21.25 12.24 -19.88
C ALA A 162 -20.21 12.03 -18.76
N TYR A 163 -18.96 11.73 -19.12
CA TYR A 163 -17.85 11.57 -18.18
C TYR A 163 -17.53 12.88 -17.46
N GLU A 164 -17.35 13.97 -18.20
CA GLU A 164 -17.12 15.31 -17.61
C GLU A 164 -18.28 15.74 -16.72
N ASN A 165 -19.51 15.59 -17.19
CA ASN A 165 -20.70 15.94 -16.41
C ASN A 165 -20.81 15.12 -15.11
N CYS A 166 -20.44 13.82 -15.14
CA CYS A 166 -20.49 12.98 -13.96
C CYS A 166 -19.43 13.37 -12.92
N GLN A 167 -18.23 13.74 -13.37
CA GLN A 167 -17.19 14.31 -12.48
C GLN A 167 -17.66 15.61 -11.83
N LEU A 168 -18.21 16.55 -12.62
CA LEU A 168 -18.73 17.82 -12.12
C LEU A 168 -19.93 17.63 -11.19
N GLU A 169 -20.82 16.66 -11.46
CA GLU A 169 -21.94 16.31 -10.59
C GLU A 169 -21.42 15.85 -9.21
N ARG A 170 -20.41 14.98 -9.19
CA ARG A 170 -19.79 14.47 -7.96
C ARG A 170 -19.14 15.59 -7.16
N GLU A 171 -18.36 16.44 -7.82
CA GLU A 171 -17.68 17.57 -7.16
C GLU A 171 -18.69 18.55 -6.55
N LYS A 172 -19.71 18.98 -7.32
CA LYS A 172 -20.77 19.86 -6.82
C LYS A 172 -21.54 19.23 -5.66
N TYR A 173 -21.74 17.92 -5.69
CA TYR A 173 -22.41 17.22 -4.60
C TYR A 173 -21.58 17.27 -3.31
N ILE A 174 -20.28 16.98 -3.38
CA ILE A 174 -19.35 17.12 -2.26
C ILE A 174 -19.38 18.55 -1.72
N ASP A 175 -19.22 19.55 -2.58
CA ASP A 175 -19.21 20.96 -2.18
C ASP A 175 -20.52 21.39 -1.52
N SER A 176 -21.66 20.90 -2.03
CA SER A 176 -22.97 21.20 -1.44
C SER A 176 -23.09 20.66 -0.02
N LEU A 177 -22.60 19.44 0.25
CA LEU A 177 -22.66 18.84 1.58
C LEU A 177 -21.71 19.54 2.56
N VAL A 178 -20.52 19.91 2.11
CA VAL A 178 -19.55 20.65 2.93
C VAL A 178 -20.08 22.05 3.29
N CYS A 179 -20.74 22.71 2.34
CA CYS A 179 -21.37 24.03 2.55
C CYS A 179 -22.60 23.97 3.48
N LEU A 180 -23.43 22.93 3.34
CA LEU A 180 -24.66 22.75 4.16
C LEU A 180 -24.36 22.32 5.59
N TYR A 181 -23.28 21.56 5.82
CA TYR A 181 -22.96 20.96 7.12
C TYR A 181 -21.55 21.32 7.62
N PRO A 182 -21.17 22.61 7.66
CA PRO A 182 -19.82 23.03 7.96
C PRO A 182 -19.41 22.59 9.38
N GLY A 183 -18.18 22.10 9.52
CA GLY A 183 -17.59 21.71 10.80
C GLY A 183 -17.99 20.34 11.33
N THR A 184 -19.03 19.70 10.79
CA THR A 184 -19.42 18.32 11.12
C THR A 184 -18.30 17.32 10.76
N LEU A 185 -18.21 16.20 11.48
CA LEU A 185 -17.27 15.13 11.13
C LEU A 185 -17.60 14.54 9.76
N ALA A 186 -18.88 14.38 9.44
CA ALA A 186 -19.33 13.94 8.11
C ALA A 186 -18.78 14.84 6.99
N ALA A 187 -18.98 16.16 7.07
CA ALA A 187 -18.48 17.10 6.06
C ALA A 187 -16.95 17.08 5.95
N ARG A 188 -16.23 16.99 7.08
CA ARG A 188 -14.77 16.88 7.09
C ARG A 188 -14.29 15.65 6.35
N ILE A 189 -14.91 14.48 6.58
CA ILE A 189 -14.59 13.22 5.90
C ILE A 189 -14.93 13.29 4.40
N ILE A 190 -16.11 13.81 4.07
CA ILE A 190 -16.60 13.95 2.68
C ILE A 190 -15.67 14.84 1.86
N LEU A 191 -15.16 15.93 2.43
CA LEU A 191 -14.21 16.81 1.76
C LEU A 191 -12.95 16.07 1.31
N GLN A 192 -12.44 15.12 2.12
CA GLN A 192 -11.24 14.34 1.78
C GLN A 192 -11.47 13.32 0.66
N GLN A 193 -12.72 13.11 0.22
CA GLN A 193 -13.06 12.21 -0.89
C GLN A 193 -12.98 12.88 -2.26
N LYS A 194 -12.64 14.18 -2.31
CA LYS A 194 -12.37 14.87 -3.57
C LYS A 194 -11.28 14.14 -4.37
N GLN A 195 -11.45 14.14 -5.68
CA GLN A 195 -10.51 13.60 -6.66
C GLN A 195 -10.18 14.71 -7.65
N PRO A 196 -8.97 14.71 -8.22
CA PRO A 196 -8.61 15.70 -9.22
C PRO A 196 -9.54 15.56 -10.44
N PHE A 197 -9.95 16.69 -11.00
CA PHE A 197 -10.72 16.70 -12.23
C PHE A 197 -9.86 16.20 -13.39
N ILE A 198 -10.39 15.27 -14.17
CA ILE A 198 -9.73 14.72 -15.36
C ILE A 198 -10.32 15.37 -16.61
N PRO A 199 -9.58 16.26 -17.31
CA PRO A 199 -10.03 16.82 -18.58
C PRO A 199 -10.25 15.73 -19.62
N ALA A 200 -11.27 15.90 -20.45
CA ALA A 200 -11.60 14.97 -21.52
C ALA A 200 -11.49 15.69 -22.89
N PRO A 201 -10.85 15.09 -23.91
CA PRO A 201 -10.21 13.78 -23.89
C PRO A 201 -8.83 13.80 -23.20
N SER A 202 -8.50 12.71 -22.51
CA SER A 202 -7.18 12.47 -21.93
C SER A 202 -6.76 11.03 -22.18
N THR A 203 -5.50 10.83 -22.56
CA THR A 203 -4.85 9.53 -22.66
C THR A 203 -4.69 8.89 -21.28
N LYS A 204 -4.53 7.56 -21.21
CA LYS A 204 -4.28 6.87 -19.94
C LYS A 204 -3.07 7.46 -19.19
N GLN A 205 -2.00 7.77 -19.91
CA GLN A 205 -0.78 8.35 -19.34
C GLN A 205 -1.03 9.75 -18.73
N GLU A 206 -1.83 10.60 -19.39
CA GLU A 206 -2.21 11.90 -18.84
C GLU A 206 -3.06 11.76 -17.57
N ARG A 207 -4.02 10.83 -17.56
CA ARG A 207 -4.84 10.55 -16.37
C ARG A 207 -4.01 10.04 -15.20
N ASP A 208 -3.14 9.07 -15.45
CA ASP A 208 -2.22 8.52 -14.44
C ASP A 208 -1.31 9.64 -13.88
N SER A 209 -0.82 10.53 -14.76
CA SER A 209 -0.03 11.70 -14.36
C SER A 209 -0.83 12.66 -13.47
N ILE A 210 -2.08 12.97 -13.83
CA ILE A 210 -2.94 13.84 -13.01
C ILE A 210 -3.18 13.24 -11.63
N TYR A 211 -3.52 11.96 -11.52
CA TYR A 211 -3.68 11.30 -10.22
C TYR A 211 -2.37 11.31 -9.41
N LYS A 212 -1.23 11.00 -10.02
CA LYS A 212 0.07 11.05 -9.33
C LYS A 212 0.44 12.43 -8.82
N ASN A 213 -0.03 13.51 -9.47
CA ASN A 213 0.37 14.88 -9.13
C ASN A 213 -0.64 15.62 -8.24
N HIS A 214 -1.95 15.36 -8.41
CA HIS A 214 -3.01 16.19 -7.82
C HIS A 214 -3.93 15.44 -6.84
N TYR A 215 -3.74 14.13 -6.64
CA TYR A 215 -4.61 13.36 -5.75
C TYR A 215 -4.54 13.78 -4.27
N LEU A 216 -3.38 14.29 -3.83
CA LEU A 216 -3.15 14.72 -2.45
C LEU A 216 -3.55 16.18 -2.20
N ASP A 217 -3.77 16.99 -3.25
CA ASP A 217 -3.96 18.45 -3.16
C ASP A 217 -5.15 18.87 -2.29
N HIS A 218 -6.16 18.01 -2.16
CA HIS A 218 -7.38 18.29 -1.40
C HIS A 218 -7.41 17.63 -0.02
N ILE A 219 -6.31 16.97 0.39
CA ILE A 219 -6.25 16.29 1.67
C ILE A 219 -5.72 17.25 2.73
N ASP A 220 -6.54 17.54 3.74
CA ASP A 220 -6.12 18.33 4.90
C ASP A 220 -5.36 17.45 5.89
N PHE A 221 -4.02 17.46 5.82
CA PHE A 221 -3.14 16.73 6.76
C PHE A 221 -2.95 17.42 8.12
N LYS A 222 -3.73 18.45 8.45
CA LYS A 222 -3.68 19.14 9.76
C LYS A 222 -4.76 18.67 10.71
N ASP A 223 -5.86 18.09 10.22
CA ASP A 223 -6.97 17.66 11.07
C ASP A 223 -6.61 16.36 11.81
N THR A 224 -6.19 16.50 13.07
CA THR A 224 -5.86 15.36 13.95
C THR A 224 -7.08 14.51 14.29
N THR A 225 -8.31 15.00 14.11
CA THR A 225 -9.54 14.22 14.29
C THR A 225 -9.64 13.09 13.29
N LEU A 226 -9.13 13.29 12.07
CA LEU A 226 -9.15 12.27 11.01
C LEU A 226 -8.25 11.07 11.34
N LEU A 227 -7.31 11.18 12.29
CA LEU A 227 -6.55 10.04 12.81
C LEU A 227 -7.46 9.02 13.52
N TYR A 228 -8.61 9.43 14.03
CA TYR A 228 -9.62 8.54 14.62
C TYR A 228 -10.59 7.98 13.58
N THR A 229 -10.20 7.99 12.31
CA THR A 229 -10.93 7.43 11.17
C THR A 229 -9.96 6.62 10.28
N ASN A 230 -10.47 5.99 9.23
CA ASN A 230 -9.65 5.36 8.19
C ASN A 230 -9.28 6.32 7.04
N VAL A 231 -9.69 7.59 7.08
CA VAL A 231 -9.56 8.50 5.93
C VAL A 231 -8.12 8.64 5.46
N TYR A 232 -7.19 9.03 6.33
CA TYR A 232 -5.80 9.20 5.90
C TYR A 232 -5.18 7.90 5.38
N THR A 233 -5.40 6.78 6.08
CA THR A 233 -4.82 5.50 5.68
C THR A 233 -5.37 5.01 4.35
N ASP A 234 -6.66 5.19 4.11
CA ASP A 234 -7.32 4.82 2.85
C ASP A 234 -6.83 5.69 1.70
N ARG A 235 -6.68 7.01 1.91
CA ARG A 235 -6.15 7.93 0.91
C ARG A 235 -4.70 7.65 0.58
N LEU A 236 -3.85 7.40 1.58
CA LEU A 236 -2.44 7.03 1.35
C LEU A 236 -2.33 5.70 0.61
N PHE A 237 -3.13 4.70 0.99
CA PHE A 237 -3.15 3.42 0.30
C PHE A 237 -3.60 3.55 -1.16
N GLN A 238 -4.69 4.28 -1.42
CA GLN A 238 -5.15 4.59 -2.77
C GLN A 238 -4.09 5.34 -3.58
N TYR A 239 -3.39 6.30 -2.96
CA TYR A 239 -2.33 7.05 -3.62
C TYR A 239 -1.15 6.15 -4.02
N LEU A 240 -0.69 5.27 -3.13
CA LEU A 240 0.36 4.31 -3.42
C LEU A 240 0.01 3.38 -4.60
N ARG A 241 -1.27 3.06 -4.79
CA ARG A 241 -1.73 2.23 -5.92
C ARG A 241 -1.59 2.89 -7.29
N PHE A 242 -1.42 4.21 -7.37
CA PHE A 242 -1.09 4.86 -8.64
C PHE A 242 0.38 4.62 -9.04
N PHE A 243 1.22 4.17 -8.10
CA PHE A 243 2.64 3.93 -8.31
C PHE A 243 2.96 2.45 -8.39
N LEU A 244 2.46 1.65 -7.44
CA LEU A 244 2.80 0.23 -7.32
C LEU A 244 2.17 -0.60 -8.46
N ASP A 245 2.98 -1.50 -9.01
CA ASP A 245 2.57 -2.43 -10.07
C ASP A 245 2.70 -3.88 -9.56
N PRO A 246 1.60 -4.65 -9.47
CA PRO A 246 1.63 -6.05 -9.07
C PRO A 246 2.51 -6.95 -9.95
N HIS A 247 2.82 -6.53 -11.17
CA HIS A 247 3.65 -7.26 -12.12
C HIS A 247 5.14 -6.89 -12.03
N SER A 248 5.47 -5.77 -11.36
CA SER A 248 6.86 -5.36 -11.13
C SER A 248 7.52 -6.18 -10.03
N SER A 249 8.84 -6.31 -10.14
CA SER A 249 9.67 -6.92 -9.11
C SER A 249 9.61 -6.15 -7.78
N LEU A 250 10.04 -6.79 -6.69
CA LEU A 250 10.10 -6.13 -5.38
C LEU A 250 10.96 -4.85 -5.42
N PRO A 251 12.20 -4.83 -5.97
CA PRO A 251 13.01 -3.62 -6.04
C PRO A 251 12.41 -2.49 -6.89
N GLU A 252 11.73 -2.82 -7.98
CA GLU A 252 11.02 -1.83 -8.80
C GLU A 252 9.86 -1.21 -8.00
N ASN A 253 9.07 -2.03 -7.33
CA ASN A 253 7.99 -1.55 -6.48
C ASN A 253 8.50 -0.75 -5.27
N GLU A 254 9.66 -1.08 -4.70
CA GLU A 254 10.31 -0.25 -3.69
C GLU A 254 10.67 1.13 -4.23
N THR A 255 11.17 1.20 -5.47
CA THR A 255 11.49 2.47 -6.15
C THR A 255 10.22 3.32 -6.37
N LEU A 256 9.16 2.69 -6.88
CA LEU A 256 7.87 3.35 -7.09
C LEU A 256 7.23 3.81 -5.77
N ALA A 257 7.37 3.03 -4.70
CA ALA A 257 6.94 3.42 -3.36
C ALA A 257 7.71 4.64 -2.85
N ILE A 258 9.04 4.70 -3.05
CA ILE A 258 9.85 5.86 -2.66
C ILE A 258 9.41 7.12 -3.42
N GLN A 259 9.16 7.04 -4.72
CA GLN A 259 8.64 8.17 -5.51
C GLN A 259 7.29 8.68 -4.99
N ALA A 260 6.40 7.78 -4.56
CA ALA A 260 5.15 8.17 -3.93
C ALA A 260 5.38 8.83 -2.56
N LEU A 261 6.33 8.32 -1.77
CA LEU A 261 6.66 8.86 -0.45
C LEU A 261 7.30 10.25 -0.52
N GLU A 262 8.08 10.56 -1.55
CA GLU A 262 8.62 11.91 -1.79
C GLU A 262 7.53 12.96 -1.95
N LYS A 263 6.34 12.55 -2.40
CA LYS A 263 5.15 13.41 -2.49
C LYS A 263 4.32 13.40 -1.21
N ILE A 264 4.25 12.26 -0.49
CA ILE A 264 3.50 12.15 0.76
C ILE A 264 4.19 12.91 1.92
N ILE A 265 5.49 12.72 2.10
CA ILE A 265 6.22 13.19 3.29
C ILE A 265 6.14 14.70 3.50
N PRO A 266 6.30 15.55 2.47
CA PRO A 266 6.15 17.00 2.62
C PRO A 266 4.75 17.39 3.11
N GLN A 267 3.71 16.74 2.58
CA GLN A 267 2.30 17.03 2.90
C GLN A 267 1.97 16.68 4.35
N ILE A 268 2.42 15.52 4.83
CA ILE A 268 2.14 15.07 6.21
C ILE A 268 3.00 15.80 7.25
N SER A 269 4.03 16.55 6.84
CA SER A 269 4.94 17.25 7.75
C SER A 269 4.36 18.55 8.30
N GLU A 270 3.18 18.97 7.84
CA GLU A 270 2.50 20.18 8.33
C GLU A 270 1.96 20.04 9.77
N ASN A 271 1.77 18.81 10.26
CA ASN A 271 1.34 18.53 11.62
C ASN A 271 2.09 17.31 12.20
N GLU A 272 2.86 17.49 13.27
CA GLU A 272 3.74 16.44 13.81
C GLU A 272 2.97 15.21 14.32
N GLN A 273 1.75 15.38 14.84
CA GLN A 273 0.94 14.25 15.30
C GLN A 273 0.48 13.40 14.11
N VAL A 274 0.00 14.04 13.04
CA VAL A 274 -0.38 13.36 11.80
C VAL A 274 0.84 12.71 11.16
N ARG A 275 1.97 13.44 11.07
CA ARG A 275 3.26 12.94 10.57
C ARG A 275 3.68 11.65 11.27
N SER A 276 3.77 11.69 12.60
CA SER A 276 4.20 10.55 13.42
C SER A 276 3.27 9.34 13.25
N ALA A 277 1.95 9.58 13.19
CA ALA A 277 0.97 8.51 13.01
C ALA A 277 1.08 7.89 11.61
N LEU A 278 1.10 8.70 10.56
CA LEU A 278 1.11 8.19 9.18
C LEU A 278 2.44 7.55 8.80
N LEU A 279 3.58 8.06 9.29
CA LEU A 279 4.84 7.36 9.11
C LEU A 279 4.85 5.98 9.79
N LYS A 280 4.23 5.83 10.98
CA LYS A 280 4.09 4.51 11.64
C LYS A 280 3.23 3.56 10.83
N PHE A 281 2.12 4.06 10.27
CA PHE A 281 1.25 3.29 9.39
C PHE A 281 1.99 2.82 8.14
N LEU A 282 2.67 3.73 7.43
CA LEU A 282 3.47 3.41 6.24
C LEU A 282 4.58 2.42 6.55
N THR A 283 5.31 2.62 7.66
CA THR A 283 6.38 1.71 8.11
C THR A 283 5.83 0.30 8.35
N ALA A 284 4.68 0.18 9.02
CA ALA A 284 4.04 -1.11 9.27
C ALA A 284 3.60 -1.80 7.97
N GLY A 285 3.02 -1.04 7.04
CA GLY A 285 2.60 -1.54 5.72
C GLY A 285 3.78 -2.04 4.88
N PHE A 286 4.82 -1.22 4.71
CA PHE A 286 5.99 -1.63 3.93
C PHE A 286 6.78 -2.76 4.59
N LYS A 287 6.77 -2.85 5.93
CA LYS A 287 7.34 -3.99 6.64
C LYS A 287 6.58 -5.29 6.34
N SER A 288 5.25 -5.27 6.30
CA SER A 288 4.47 -6.47 5.96
C SER A 288 4.68 -6.89 4.50
N MET A 289 4.92 -5.92 3.62
CA MET A 289 5.27 -6.13 2.21
C MET A 289 6.75 -6.52 1.99
N LYS A 290 7.56 -6.59 3.05
CA LYS A 290 9.01 -6.90 3.00
C LYS A 290 9.83 -5.92 2.16
N MET A 291 9.39 -4.66 2.09
CA MET A 291 10.04 -3.60 1.31
C MET A 291 11.13 -2.89 2.15
N ASN A 292 12.24 -3.59 2.39
CA ASN A 292 13.34 -3.10 3.21
C ASN A 292 13.98 -1.81 2.69
N GLY A 293 14.08 -1.61 1.36
CA GLY A 293 14.60 -0.39 0.76
C GLY A 293 13.78 0.84 1.15
N VAL A 294 12.46 0.69 1.18
CA VAL A 294 11.50 1.72 1.61
C VAL A 294 11.58 1.98 3.11
N LEU A 295 11.79 0.93 3.93
CA LEU A 295 11.96 1.08 5.38
C LEU A 295 13.21 1.90 5.73
N VAL A 296 14.32 1.70 5.02
CA VAL A 296 15.53 2.52 5.18
C VAL A 296 15.25 3.98 4.81
N TYR A 297 14.55 4.21 3.69
CA TYR A 297 14.15 5.56 3.28
C TYR A 297 13.31 6.25 4.36
N LEU A 298 12.26 5.59 4.86
CA LEU A 298 11.40 6.12 5.92
C LEU A 298 12.18 6.40 7.21
N SER A 299 13.11 5.51 7.61
CA SER A 299 13.98 5.71 8.77
C SER A 299 14.76 7.02 8.67
N ASN A 300 15.31 7.34 7.49
CA ASN A 300 16.03 8.59 7.27
C ASN A 300 15.11 9.80 7.40
N SER A 301 13.86 9.69 6.93
CA SER A 301 12.83 10.74 7.10
C SER A 301 12.45 10.96 8.57
N TYR A 302 12.52 9.93 9.43
CA TYR A 302 12.39 10.08 10.88
C TYR A 302 13.61 10.78 11.50
N THR A 303 14.82 10.43 11.07
CA THR A 303 16.08 10.93 11.63
C THR A 303 16.54 12.26 11.07
N GLY A 304 15.85 12.85 10.09
CA GLY A 304 16.19 14.14 9.47
C GLY A 304 16.24 15.35 10.42
N GLN A 305 15.94 15.19 11.70
CA GLN A 305 16.22 16.18 12.76
C GLN A 305 17.60 16.01 13.44
N CYS A 306 18.32 14.92 13.15
CA CYS A 306 19.72 14.68 13.51
C CYS A 306 20.46 13.97 12.35
N GLY A 307 20.85 14.73 11.31
CA GLY A 307 22.00 14.39 10.45
C GLY A 307 22.01 13.03 9.70
N GLY A 308 20.87 12.44 9.37
CA GLY A 308 20.78 11.24 8.51
C GLY A 308 20.60 11.63 7.03
N SER A 309 21.58 11.30 6.19
CA SER A 309 21.87 11.92 4.89
C SER A 309 20.85 11.66 3.77
N ILE A 310 20.30 12.73 3.22
CA ILE A 310 19.63 12.82 1.90
C ILE A 310 20.47 12.16 0.79
N ASN A 311 21.80 12.17 0.92
CA ASN A 311 22.75 11.60 -0.03
C ASN A 311 22.51 10.12 -0.37
N LEU A 312 22.07 9.29 0.58
CA LEU A 312 21.91 7.85 0.33
C LEU A 312 20.69 7.54 -0.57
N ILE A 313 19.76 8.49 -0.68
CA ILE A 313 18.56 8.39 -1.51
C ILE A 313 18.86 8.94 -2.91
N GLU A 314 19.56 10.07 -3.01
CA GLU A 314 20.06 10.60 -4.28
C GLU A 314 21.03 9.61 -4.94
N GLU A 315 21.92 8.97 -4.17
CA GLU A 315 22.79 7.89 -4.66
C GLU A 315 22.00 6.70 -5.22
N ARG A 316 20.85 6.37 -4.64
CA ARG A 316 19.98 5.27 -5.12
C ARG A 316 19.22 5.62 -6.39
N LEU A 317 18.70 6.83 -6.47
CA LEU A 317 18.01 7.33 -7.67
C LEU A 317 19.01 7.46 -8.84
N HIS A 318 20.18 8.04 -8.60
CA HIS A 318 21.24 8.11 -9.62
C HIS A 318 21.84 6.75 -9.96
N GLY A 319 21.92 5.82 -9.01
CA GLY A 319 22.30 4.43 -9.25
C GLY A 319 21.32 3.76 -10.22
N TYR A 320 20.02 3.98 -10.03
CA TYR A 320 18.98 3.41 -10.89
C TYR A 320 19.02 3.96 -12.32
N GLU A 321 19.16 5.28 -12.49
CA GLU A 321 19.29 5.93 -13.81
C GLU A 321 20.42 5.33 -14.65
N LYS A 322 21.50 4.89 -13.99
CA LYS A 322 22.66 4.28 -14.66
C LYS A 322 22.43 2.81 -15.00
N MET A 323 21.45 2.15 -14.40
CA MET A 323 21.15 0.71 -14.55
C MET A 323 19.88 0.46 -15.39
N ILE A 324 19.46 1.40 -16.24
CA ILE A 324 18.35 1.19 -17.19
C ILE A 324 18.87 0.62 -18.52
N PRO A 325 18.02 -0.08 -19.31
CA PRO A 325 18.40 -0.53 -20.63
C PRO A 325 18.98 0.60 -21.51
N GLY A 326 20.01 0.27 -22.29
CA GLY A 326 20.78 1.19 -23.14
C GLY A 326 22.02 1.81 -22.47
N TYR A 327 22.20 1.65 -21.15
CA TYR A 327 23.40 2.13 -20.45
C TYR A 327 24.45 1.04 -20.30
N LYS A 328 25.73 1.43 -20.34
CA LYS A 328 26.84 0.53 -20.03
C LYS A 328 26.87 0.18 -18.55
N ILE A 329 27.24 -1.06 -18.25
CA ILE A 329 27.49 -1.47 -16.87
C ILE A 329 28.67 -0.68 -16.27
N PRO A 330 28.67 -0.44 -14.94
CA PRO A 330 29.81 0.16 -14.28
C PRO A 330 30.96 -0.87 -14.16
N PRO A 331 32.23 -0.43 -14.15
CA PRO A 331 33.36 -1.35 -14.06
C PRO A 331 33.32 -2.14 -12.76
N LEU A 332 33.65 -3.42 -12.76
CA LEU A 332 33.59 -4.25 -11.56
C LEU A 332 34.80 -5.18 -11.46
N LEU A 333 35.51 -5.06 -10.34
CA LEU A 333 36.58 -5.98 -9.99
C LEU A 333 36.06 -6.94 -8.92
N VAL A 334 36.17 -8.23 -9.19
CA VAL A 334 35.75 -9.34 -8.31
C VAL A 334 36.88 -10.35 -8.17
N THR A 335 36.69 -11.40 -7.38
CA THR A 335 37.68 -12.48 -7.25
C THR A 335 37.13 -13.83 -7.66
N ASP A 336 37.97 -14.71 -8.19
CA ASP A 336 37.64 -16.11 -8.38
C ASP A 336 37.85 -16.96 -7.10
N ILE A 337 37.68 -18.27 -7.23
CA ILE A 337 37.79 -19.22 -6.12
C ILE A 337 39.25 -19.43 -5.67
N GLN A 338 40.23 -18.97 -6.46
CA GLN A 338 41.66 -18.94 -6.14
C GLN A 338 42.14 -17.54 -5.68
N ASP A 339 41.23 -16.64 -5.32
CA ASP A 339 41.54 -15.25 -4.93
C ASP A 339 42.20 -14.42 -6.03
N GLN A 340 42.13 -14.85 -7.29
CA GLN A 340 42.65 -14.05 -8.40
C GLN A 340 41.64 -12.97 -8.77
N PRO A 341 42.10 -11.72 -8.95
CA PRO A 341 41.24 -10.63 -9.37
C PRO A 341 40.77 -10.85 -10.80
N ILE A 342 39.47 -10.69 -11.04
CA ILE A 342 38.81 -10.72 -12.34
C ILE A 342 38.15 -9.37 -12.57
N ASP A 343 38.50 -8.75 -13.69
CA ASP A 343 37.77 -7.60 -14.21
C ASP A 343 36.60 -8.10 -15.08
N ILE A 344 35.37 -7.83 -14.65
CA ILE A 344 34.16 -8.28 -15.33
C ILE A 344 34.10 -7.74 -16.77
N GLU A 345 34.58 -6.52 -17.01
CA GLU A 345 34.54 -5.92 -18.35
C GLU A 345 35.40 -6.71 -19.36
N SER A 346 36.52 -7.26 -18.89
CA SER A 346 37.41 -8.09 -19.72
C SER A 346 36.85 -9.48 -20.05
N GLU A 347 35.83 -9.91 -19.29
CA GLU A 347 35.18 -11.20 -19.46
C GLU A 347 33.90 -11.11 -20.29
N LEU A 348 33.48 -9.92 -20.72
CA LEU A 348 32.27 -9.79 -21.51
C LEU A 348 32.43 -10.40 -22.91
N SER A 349 31.30 -10.87 -23.43
CA SER A 349 31.13 -11.35 -24.80
C SER A 349 29.95 -10.64 -25.44
N PRO A 350 29.74 -10.74 -26.78
CA PRO A 350 28.68 -10.00 -27.47
C PRO A 350 27.29 -10.14 -26.84
N TYR A 351 26.97 -11.26 -26.18
CA TYR A 351 25.81 -11.33 -25.31
C TYR A 351 26.20 -11.94 -23.98
N THR A 352 26.02 -11.20 -22.89
CA THR A 352 26.45 -11.63 -21.56
C THR A 352 25.34 -11.47 -20.53
N LEU A 353 25.08 -12.51 -19.75
CA LEU A 353 24.18 -12.48 -18.61
C LEU A 353 24.99 -12.36 -17.31
N LEU A 354 24.92 -11.22 -16.65
CA LEU A 354 25.40 -11.06 -15.28
C LEU A 354 24.32 -11.54 -14.30
N LEU A 355 24.65 -12.49 -13.45
CA LEU A 355 23.79 -13.02 -12.40
C LEU A 355 24.39 -12.70 -11.04
N PHE A 356 23.77 -11.78 -10.31
CA PHE A 356 24.10 -11.54 -8.91
C PHE A 356 23.30 -12.46 -7.99
N TRP A 357 23.97 -13.18 -7.09
CA TRP A 357 23.34 -14.22 -6.28
C TRP A 357 23.97 -14.38 -4.89
N GLN A 358 23.32 -15.15 -4.01
CA GLN A 358 23.82 -15.51 -2.68
C GLN A 358 23.51 -16.97 -2.34
N THR A 359 24.36 -17.61 -1.54
CA THR A 359 24.18 -19.00 -1.10
C THR A 359 22.99 -19.20 -0.17
N SER A 360 22.61 -18.18 0.59
CA SER A 360 21.45 -18.21 1.49
C SER A 360 20.11 -17.99 0.76
N CYS A 361 20.15 -17.59 -0.51
CA CYS A 361 18.97 -17.25 -1.31
C CYS A 361 18.35 -18.48 -1.99
N THR A 362 17.16 -18.91 -1.54
CA THR A 362 16.45 -20.07 -2.11
C THR A 362 16.11 -19.90 -3.58
N HIS A 363 15.65 -18.72 -3.99
CA HIS A 363 15.33 -18.43 -5.40
C HIS A 363 16.57 -18.50 -6.30
N CYS A 364 17.73 -18.11 -5.79
CA CYS A 364 19.00 -18.21 -6.49
C CYS A 364 19.34 -19.67 -6.76
N LYS A 365 19.18 -20.57 -5.77
CA LYS A 365 19.44 -22.02 -5.97
C LYS A 365 18.56 -22.61 -7.06
N THR A 366 17.27 -22.27 -7.05
CA THR A 366 16.32 -22.69 -8.09
C THR A 366 16.75 -22.17 -9.47
N LEU A 367 17.12 -20.89 -9.55
CA LEU A 367 17.56 -20.27 -10.80
C LEU A 367 18.87 -20.87 -11.32
N LEU A 368 19.90 -21.05 -10.47
CA LEU A 368 21.17 -21.67 -10.85
C LEU A 368 20.95 -23.09 -11.40
N SER A 369 20.08 -23.89 -10.76
CA SER A 369 19.72 -25.21 -11.27
C SER A 369 19.03 -25.15 -12.63
N ALA A 370 18.11 -24.20 -12.82
CA ALA A 370 17.42 -24.01 -14.09
C ALA A 370 18.35 -23.55 -15.21
N LEU A 371 19.24 -22.59 -14.93
CA LEU A 371 20.26 -22.11 -15.87
C LEU A 371 21.19 -23.25 -16.32
N SER A 372 21.62 -24.11 -15.39
CA SER A 372 22.43 -25.28 -15.74
C SER A 372 21.70 -26.24 -16.69
N SER A 373 20.40 -26.48 -16.49
CA SER A 373 19.61 -27.31 -17.42
C SER A 373 19.50 -26.67 -18.80
N LEU A 374 19.09 -25.40 -18.85
CA LEU A 374 18.85 -24.69 -20.10
C LEU A 374 20.13 -24.47 -20.91
N ARG A 375 21.29 -24.30 -20.27
CA ARG A 375 22.58 -24.27 -20.96
C ARG A 375 22.90 -25.60 -21.61
N LYS A 376 22.67 -26.73 -20.93
CA LYS A 376 22.87 -28.08 -21.50
C LYS A 376 21.93 -28.35 -22.68
N GLU A 377 20.75 -27.76 -22.66
CA GLU A 377 19.77 -27.81 -23.77
C GLU A 377 20.12 -26.86 -24.93
N GLY A 378 21.16 -26.03 -24.80
CA GLY A 378 21.61 -25.10 -25.84
C GLY A 378 20.76 -23.83 -25.96
N VAL A 379 19.83 -23.58 -25.03
CA VAL A 379 18.91 -22.42 -25.05
C VAL A 379 19.67 -21.10 -24.94
N PHE A 380 20.74 -21.10 -24.14
CA PHE A 380 21.58 -19.94 -23.84
C PHE A 380 22.71 -19.71 -24.84
N THR A 381 22.78 -20.41 -25.98
CA THR A 381 23.79 -20.09 -27.01
C THR A 381 23.20 -19.01 -27.92
N PRO A 382 23.83 -17.82 -28.09
CA PRO A 382 25.25 -17.48 -27.87
C PRO A 382 25.59 -16.70 -26.57
N VAL A 383 24.73 -16.67 -25.56
CA VAL A 383 24.87 -15.90 -24.31
C VAL A 383 25.90 -16.52 -23.33
N LYS A 384 26.94 -15.75 -22.97
CA LYS A 384 27.88 -16.09 -21.88
C LYS A 384 27.25 -15.76 -20.53
N VAL A 385 27.36 -16.64 -19.54
CA VAL A 385 26.87 -16.39 -18.17
C VAL A 385 28.04 -16.06 -17.25
N ILE A 386 27.87 -15.06 -16.40
CA ILE A 386 28.81 -14.72 -15.33
C ILE A 386 28.03 -14.60 -14.01
N GLY A 387 28.30 -15.52 -13.09
CA GLY A 387 27.76 -15.50 -11.73
C GLY A 387 28.65 -14.68 -10.81
N ILE A 388 28.05 -13.75 -10.07
CA ILE A 388 28.72 -12.87 -9.12
C ILE A 388 28.03 -13.05 -7.76
N SER A 389 28.69 -13.76 -6.84
CA SER A 389 28.21 -13.89 -5.47
C SER A 389 28.43 -12.59 -4.71
N ILE A 390 27.38 -12.15 -4.01
CA ILE A 390 27.44 -11.07 -3.02
C ILE A 390 27.25 -11.63 -1.61
N ASP A 391 27.63 -12.88 -1.36
CA ASP A 391 27.62 -13.44 0.00
C ASP A 391 28.46 -12.57 0.94
N GLU A 392 28.06 -12.46 2.21
CA GLU A 392 28.84 -11.71 3.20
C GLU A 392 30.16 -12.44 3.51
N GLU A 393 30.06 -13.75 3.76
CA GLU A 393 31.16 -14.63 4.08
C GLU A 393 31.61 -15.40 2.83
N LYS A 394 32.90 -15.28 2.49
CA LYS A 394 33.47 -15.91 1.29
C LYS A 394 33.42 -17.44 1.37
N GLU A 395 33.59 -17.99 2.57
CA GLU A 395 33.63 -19.41 2.85
C GLU A 395 32.33 -20.12 2.43
N ASN A 396 31.18 -19.46 2.64
CA ASN A 396 29.87 -20.00 2.23
C ASN A 396 29.81 -20.17 0.70
N TRP A 397 30.25 -19.15 -0.04
CA TRP A 397 30.31 -19.19 -1.49
C TRP A 397 31.28 -20.26 -1.99
N ILE A 398 32.46 -20.39 -1.38
CA ILE A 398 33.44 -21.44 -1.73
C ILE A 398 32.84 -22.84 -1.52
N GLU A 399 32.23 -23.08 -0.36
CA GLU A 399 31.63 -24.38 -0.04
C GLU A 399 30.49 -24.72 -1.01
N PHE A 400 29.58 -23.77 -1.25
CA PHE A 400 28.48 -23.96 -2.19
C PHE A 400 29.00 -24.23 -3.61
N SER A 401 30.00 -23.47 -4.07
CA SER A 401 30.55 -23.60 -5.42
C SER A 401 31.30 -24.90 -5.65
N ARG A 402 31.90 -25.49 -4.60
CA ARG A 402 32.50 -26.84 -4.68
C ARG A 402 31.44 -27.93 -4.77
N ASN A 403 30.33 -27.78 -4.04
CA ASN A 403 29.22 -28.74 -4.02
C ASN A 403 28.29 -28.62 -5.24
N PHE A 404 28.25 -27.45 -5.86
CA PHE A 404 27.46 -27.14 -7.05
C PHE A 404 28.38 -26.61 -8.16
N PRO A 405 29.12 -27.48 -8.86
CA PRO A 405 30.02 -27.07 -9.93
C PRO A 405 29.23 -26.45 -11.09
N MET A 406 29.51 -25.18 -11.36
CA MET A 406 28.90 -24.40 -12.43
C MET A 406 29.80 -24.42 -13.67
N ASP A 407 29.22 -24.52 -14.86
CA ASP A 407 29.94 -24.53 -16.14
C ASP A 407 30.13 -23.12 -16.74
N TRP A 408 29.94 -22.09 -15.92
CA TRP A 408 30.12 -20.69 -16.24
C TRP A 408 31.09 -20.02 -15.27
N ILE A 409 31.51 -18.79 -15.60
CA ILE A 409 32.40 -18.00 -14.73
C ILE A 409 31.65 -17.67 -13.44
N ASN A 410 32.17 -18.12 -12.31
CA ASN A 410 31.58 -17.87 -11.00
C ASN A 410 32.59 -17.14 -10.11
N THR A 411 32.19 -15.99 -9.60
CA THR A 411 33.06 -15.03 -8.90
C THR A 411 32.43 -14.58 -7.58
N PHE A 412 33.22 -13.92 -6.76
CA PHE A 412 32.84 -13.36 -5.47
C PHE A 412 33.17 -11.88 -5.40
N ALA A 413 32.18 -11.07 -5.07
CA ALA A 413 32.32 -9.64 -4.82
C ALA A 413 32.23 -9.27 -3.33
N GLY A 414 31.55 -10.09 -2.54
CA GLY A 414 31.47 -9.94 -1.09
C GLY A 414 30.61 -8.77 -0.58
N GLY A 415 30.38 -8.75 0.73
CA GLY A 415 29.82 -7.61 1.46
C GLY A 415 28.30 -7.49 1.48
N GLY A 416 27.55 -8.47 0.98
CA GLY A 416 26.09 -8.44 1.02
C GLY A 416 25.50 -7.29 0.17
N PHE A 417 24.29 -6.87 0.52
CA PHE A 417 23.62 -5.74 -0.14
C PHE A 417 24.25 -4.37 0.15
N TYR A 418 25.18 -4.31 1.09
CA TYR A 418 25.97 -3.11 1.39
C TYR A 418 27.37 -3.16 0.77
N GLY A 419 27.69 -4.25 0.06
CA GLY A 419 28.99 -4.48 -0.55
C GLY A 419 29.21 -3.63 -1.80
N PRO A 420 30.48 -3.57 -2.28
CA PRO A 420 30.85 -2.70 -3.39
C PRO A 420 30.12 -3.06 -4.69
N ALA A 421 29.89 -4.34 -4.98
CA ALA A 421 29.11 -4.75 -6.15
C ALA A 421 27.64 -4.37 -6.04
N ALA A 422 27.02 -4.61 -4.87
CA ALA A 422 25.62 -4.27 -4.64
C ALA A 422 25.37 -2.76 -4.72
N SER A 423 26.26 -1.95 -4.15
CA SER A 423 26.20 -0.49 -4.29
C SER A 423 26.39 -0.06 -5.76
N ARG A 424 27.39 -0.61 -6.46
CA ARG A 424 27.73 -0.20 -7.83
C ARG A 424 26.65 -0.54 -8.85
N PHE A 425 26.07 -1.74 -8.75
CA PHE A 425 25.02 -2.24 -9.65
C PHE A 425 23.62 -1.97 -9.11
N ASN A 426 23.51 -1.22 -8.01
CA ASN A 426 22.24 -0.86 -7.39
C ASN A 426 21.37 -2.10 -7.09
N LEU A 427 21.96 -3.11 -6.45
CA LEU A 427 21.34 -4.41 -6.15
C LEU A 427 20.63 -4.35 -4.80
N PHE A 428 19.38 -4.83 -4.80
CA PHE A 428 18.54 -4.87 -3.59
C PHE A 428 17.94 -6.25 -3.31
N ALA A 429 18.02 -7.15 -4.29
CA ALA A 429 17.56 -8.51 -4.17
C ALA A 429 18.49 -9.45 -4.93
N THR A 430 18.49 -10.71 -4.51
CA THR A 430 19.08 -11.80 -5.29
C THR A 430 17.99 -12.85 -5.56
N PRO A 431 18.00 -13.50 -6.75
CA PRO A 431 18.90 -13.22 -7.86
C PRO A 431 18.57 -11.87 -8.54
N SER A 432 19.57 -11.19 -9.10
CA SER A 432 19.40 -10.04 -9.99
C SER A 432 20.13 -10.33 -11.30
N LEU A 433 19.45 -10.10 -12.43
CA LEU A 433 19.95 -10.44 -13.77
C LEU A 433 20.12 -9.18 -14.62
N PHE A 434 21.24 -9.10 -15.34
CA PHE A 434 21.49 -8.08 -16.36
C PHE A 434 21.92 -8.79 -17.64
N LEU A 435 21.08 -8.74 -18.68
CA LEU A 435 21.43 -9.22 -20.00
C LEU A 435 22.05 -8.05 -20.77
N LEU A 436 23.24 -8.27 -21.33
CA LEU A 436 24.03 -7.26 -22.04
C LEU A 436 24.08 -7.54 -23.52
N ASP A 437 24.09 -6.48 -24.33
CA ASP A 437 24.24 -6.51 -25.79
C ASP A 437 25.72 -6.48 -26.24
N GLU A 438 25.95 -6.46 -27.56
CA GLU A 438 27.30 -6.48 -28.13
C GLU A 438 28.12 -5.22 -27.84
N ASN A 439 27.47 -4.15 -27.38
CA ASN A 439 28.09 -2.90 -27.00
C ASN A 439 28.37 -2.83 -25.48
N HIS A 440 28.12 -3.93 -24.76
CA HIS A 440 28.18 -4.05 -23.31
C HIS A 440 27.21 -3.11 -22.58
N CYS A 441 26.13 -2.73 -23.27
CA CYS A 441 25.02 -2.00 -22.69
C CYS A 441 24.00 -3.01 -22.14
N ILE A 442 23.27 -2.60 -21.10
CA ILE A 442 22.16 -3.37 -20.54
C ILE A 442 21.08 -3.45 -21.62
N LEU A 443 20.82 -4.64 -22.13
CA LEU A 443 19.72 -4.91 -23.04
C LEU A 443 18.41 -5.06 -22.26
N SER A 444 18.44 -5.88 -21.21
CA SER A 444 17.29 -6.13 -20.34
C SER A 444 17.72 -6.54 -18.93
N LYS A 445 16.77 -6.54 -18.00
CA LYS A 445 16.96 -6.96 -16.60
C LYS A 445 15.88 -7.97 -16.22
N PRO A 446 15.95 -9.19 -16.76
CA PRO A 446 14.86 -10.14 -16.60
C PRO A 446 14.68 -10.51 -15.13
N THR A 447 13.45 -10.53 -14.67
CA THR A 447 13.10 -10.81 -13.28
C THR A 447 12.62 -12.25 -13.09
N THR A 448 12.26 -12.92 -14.19
CA THR A 448 11.82 -14.31 -14.22
C THR A 448 12.58 -15.13 -15.25
N LEU A 449 12.56 -16.45 -15.10
CA LEU A 449 13.18 -17.37 -16.05
C LEU A 449 12.52 -17.32 -17.43
N GLU A 450 11.19 -17.12 -17.49
CA GLU A 450 10.45 -17.05 -18.76
C GLU A 450 10.71 -15.74 -19.51
N GLU A 451 10.86 -14.63 -18.77
CA GLU A 451 11.32 -13.37 -19.34
C GLU A 451 12.75 -13.50 -19.90
N LEU A 452 13.66 -14.08 -19.11
CA LEU A 452 15.02 -14.35 -19.57
C LEU A 452 15.06 -15.20 -20.85
N LYS A 453 14.24 -16.26 -20.93
CA LYS A 453 14.16 -17.10 -22.15
C LYS A 453 13.67 -16.30 -23.35
N ARG A 454 12.62 -15.49 -23.17
CA ARG A 454 12.08 -14.63 -24.24
C ARG A 454 13.13 -13.64 -24.72
N ASP A 455 13.76 -12.93 -23.80
CA ASP A 455 14.80 -11.94 -24.13
C ASP A 455 15.95 -12.58 -24.92
N ILE A 456 16.31 -13.83 -24.61
CA ILE A 456 17.34 -14.58 -25.34
C ILE A 456 16.85 -15.09 -26.69
N GLU A 457 15.59 -15.49 -26.81
CA GLU A 457 15.00 -15.87 -28.08
C GLU A 457 14.98 -14.70 -29.07
N ASP A 458 14.74 -13.48 -28.58
CA ASP A 458 14.77 -12.25 -29.38
C ASP A 458 16.18 -11.86 -29.87
N LEU A 459 17.24 -12.52 -29.37
CA LEU A 459 18.63 -12.35 -29.85
C LEU A 459 18.96 -13.19 -31.10
N LYS A 460 18.12 -14.17 -31.44
CA LYS A 460 18.31 -15.11 -32.57
C LYS A 460 17.70 -14.58 -33.85
#